data_AF-A0AA88MHG4-F1
#
_entry.id   AF-A0AA88MHG4-F1
#
_cell.length_a   1.000
_cell.length_b   1.000
_cell.length_c   1.000
_cell.angle_alpha   90.00
_cell.angle_beta   90.00
_cell.angle_gamma   90.00
#
_symmetry.space_group_name_H-M   'P 1'
#
loop_
_entity.id
_entity.type
_entity.pdbx_description
1 polymer ?
#
loop_
_entity_poly.entity_id
_entity_poly.type
_entity_poly.pdbx_seq_one_letter_code
_entity_poly.pdbx_strand_id
1 'polypeptide(L)'
;MVGNLLNIGKRGEGNEKSYQLLRDSLDLYLTINPDNVQYLLLQARLYFHLGIWPEKVLDILQHIQALDPSQHGAVGYLVQHTLEHIQQKKHPVTPEVKKRSAQEHLQVQYSVGLIMKHKRSGYNCVIYGWDPKCTMSQEWITTMRVHQLSNGANQPFYNVLVQDGTCRYAAQENLEPHSAPLEIGHQEVGRYFSEFADTHYVANEELQTRYPEDMEETLGAVQKLYHRLTPGSENQEQVLTMDQNNQAMPM
;
A
#
# COMPACT_ATOMS: atom_id res chain seq x y z
N MET A 1 15.04 -4.87 -31.17
CA MET A 1 15.33 -4.93 -29.72
C MET A 1 14.10 -5.34 -28.90
N VAL A 2 12.95 -4.65 -29.05
CA VAL A 2 11.69 -4.97 -28.33
C VAL A 2 11.14 -6.39 -28.59
N GLY A 3 11.28 -6.91 -29.81
CA GLY A 3 10.89 -8.30 -30.14
C GLY A 3 11.62 -9.39 -29.35
N ASN A 4 12.85 -9.14 -28.91
CA ASN A 4 13.60 -10.09 -28.08
C ASN A 4 13.05 -10.10 -26.65
N LEU A 5 12.67 -8.93 -26.11
CA LEU A 5 12.06 -8.80 -24.79
C LEU A 5 10.68 -9.47 -24.73
N LEU A 6 9.88 -9.31 -25.80
CA LEU A 6 8.60 -10.02 -25.96
C LEU A 6 8.78 -11.54 -25.97
N ASN A 7 9.80 -12.05 -26.67
CA ASN A 7 10.08 -13.48 -26.70
C ASN A 7 10.63 -14.02 -25.37
N ILE A 8 11.38 -13.22 -24.61
CA ILE A 8 11.85 -13.57 -23.27
C ILE A 8 10.66 -13.61 -22.28
N GLY A 9 9.79 -12.60 -22.30
CA GLY A 9 8.59 -12.56 -21.47
C GLY A 9 7.62 -13.71 -21.75
N LYS A 10 7.46 -14.11 -23.02
CA LYS A 10 6.64 -15.28 -23.42
C LYS A 10 7.20 -16.62 -22.97
N ARG A 11 8.53 -16.75 -22.80
CA ARG A 11 9.20 -18.00 -22.39
C ARG A 11 9.29 -18.16 -20.87
N GLY A 12 9.10 -17.09 -20.10
CA GLY A 12 9.14 -17.12 -18.65
C GLY A 12 7.83 -17.63 -18.06
N GLU A 13 7.64 -18.95 -18.06
CA GLU A 13 6.46 -19.61 -17.47
C GLU A 13 6.30 -19.22 -15.98
N GLY A 14 5.30 -18.38 -15.68
CA GLY A 14 4.73 -18.24 -14.33
C GLY A 14 5.47 -17.36 -13.31
N ASN A 15 6.53 -16.62 -13.67
CA ASN A 15 7.21 -15.71 -12.74
C ASN A 15 6.66 -14.28 -12.85
N GLU A 16 6.37 -13.64 -11.71
CA GLU A 16 5.89 -12.24 -11.62
C GLU A 16 6.77 -11.25 -12.39
N LYS A 17 8.10 -11.45 -12.34
CA LYS A 17 9.06 -10.65 -13.11
C LYS A 17 8.92 -10.82 -14.62
N SER A 18 8.51 -12.00 -15.08
CA SER A 18 8.30 -12.29 -16.51
C SER A 18 7.05 -11.60 -17.03
N TYR A 19 5.97 -11.57 -16.24
CA TYR A 19 4.73 -10.86 -16.60
C TYR A 19 4.91 -9.35 -16.61
N GLN A 20 5.67 -8.80 -15.67
CA GLN A 20 6.01 -7.39 -15.65
C GLN A 20 6.86 -7.00 -16.88
N LEU A 21 7.90 -7.77 -17.20
CA LEU A 21 8.72 -7.55 -18.40
C LEU A 21 7.89 -7.66 -19.69
N LEU A 22 7.00 -8.64 -19.77
CA LEU A 22 6.13 -8.84 -20.92
C LEU A 22 5.17 -7.65 -21.11
N ARG A 23 4.58 -7.16 -20.00
CA ARG A 23 3.73 -5.98 -20.00
C ARG A 23 4.47 -4.75 -20.49
N ASP A 24 5.62 -4.43 -19.89
CA ASP A 24 6.38 -3.22 -20.22
C ASP A 24 6.86 -3.26 -21.68
N SER A 25 7.22 -4.45 -22.16
CA SER A 25 7.59 -4.66 -23.57
C SER A 25 6.41 -4.46 -24.53
N LEU A 26 5.21 -4.89 -24.16
CA LEU A 26 3.99 -4.71 -24.95
C LEU A 26 3.57 -3.25 -24.98
N ASP A 27 3.56 -2.57 -23.83
CA ASP A 27 3.23 -1.14 -23.75
C ASP A 27 4.21 -0.30 -24.61
N LEU A 28 5.52 -0.59 -24.54
CA LEU A 28 6.51 0.09 -25.37
C LEU A 28 6.33 -0.20 -26.88
N TYR A 29 6.06 -1.45 -27.24
CA TYR A 29 5.85 -1.83 -28.65
C TYR A 29 4.60 -1.18 -29.24
N LEU A 30 3.49 -1.21 -28.50
CA LEU A 30 2.20 -0.65 -28.93
C LEU A 30 2.20 0.88 -28.92
N THR A 31 3.08 1.53 -28.16
CA THR A 31 3.34 2.97 -28.29
C THR A 31 3.89 3.32 -29.68
N ILE A 32 4.68 2.41 -30.27
CA ILE A 32 5.29 2.60 -31.60
C ILE A 32 4.33 2.13 -32.71
N ASN A 33 3.63 1.01 -32.49
CA ASN A 33 2.71 0.39 -33.45
C ASN A 33 1.34 0.14 -32.80
N PRO A 34 0.49 1.17 -32.67
CA PRO A 34 -0.75 1.09 -31.89
C PRO A 34 -1.81 0.15 -32.49
N ASP A 35 -1.81 -0.05 -33.81
CA ASP A 35 -2.85 -0.82 -34.50
C ASP A 35 -2.48 -2.28 -34.74
N ASN A 36 -1.44 -2.79 -34.07
CA ASN A 36 -1.05 -4.19 -34.21
C ASN A 36 -2.01 -5.11 -33.44
N VAL A 37 -3.01 -5.63 -34.14
CA VAL A 37 -4.07 -6.50 -33.60
C VAL A 37 -3.54 -7.70 -32.82
N GLN A 38 -2.44 -8.33 -33.27
CA GLN A 38 -1.89 -9.50 -32.57
C GLN A 38 -1.33 -9.15 -31.19
N TYR A 39 -0.63 -8.03 -31.06
CA TYR A 39 -0.07 -7.60 -29.78
C TYR A 39 -1.11 -6.93 -28.88
N LEU A 40 -2.09 -6.24 -29.46
CA LEU A 40 -3.28 -5.77 -28.72
C LEU A 40 -4.03 -6.94 -28.09
N LEU A 41 -4.31 -8.01 -28.85
CA LEU A 41 -4.97 -9.22 -28.32
C LEU A 41 -4.14 -9.88 -27.21
N LEU A 42 -2.81 -9.92 -27.39
CA LEU A 42 -1.92 -10.47 -26.36
C LEU A 42 -1.92 -9.62 -25.09
N GLN A 43 -1.93 -8.29 -25.22
CA GLN A 43 -2.00 -7.37 -24.10
C GLN A 43 -3.33 -7.49 -23.35
N ALA A 44 -4.46 -7.51 -24.07
CA ALA A 44 -5.78 -7.72 -23.48
C ALA A 44 -5.86 -9.06 -22.73
N ARG A 45 -5.36 -10.16 -23.33
CA ARG A 45 -5.32 -11.47 -22.67
C ARG A 45 -4.43 -11.48 -21.43
N LEU A 46 -3.28 -10.80 -21.48
CA LEU A 46 -2.36 -10.68 -20.34
C LEU A 46 -3.03 -9.95 -19.17
N TYR A 47 -3.63 -8.78 -19.42
CA TYR A 47 -4.32 -8.00 -18.39
C TYR A 47 -5.53 -8.73 -17.83
N PHE A 48 -6.31 -9.38 -18.70
CA PHE A 48 -7.43 -10.23 -18.29
C PHE A 48 -6.98 -11.38 -17.38
N HIS A 49 -5.92 -12.11 -17.75
CA HIS A 49 -5.40 -13.23 -16.96
C HIS A 49 -4.83 -12.78 -15.61
N LEU A 50 -4.20 -11.60 -15.56
CA LEU A 50 -3.69 -10.99 -14.33
C LEU A 50 -4.80 -10.33 -13.48
N GLY A 51 -6.02 -10.18 -14.01
CA GLY A 51 -7.14 -9.54 -13.32
C GLY A 51 -6.99 -8.02 -13.09
N ILE A 52 -6.13 -7.36 -13.87
CA ILE A 52 -5.77 -5.93 -13.75
C ILE A 52 -6.38 -5.07 -14.86
N TRP A 53 -6.61 -3.78 -14.57
CA TRP A 53 -7.21 -2.76 -15.47
C TRP A 53 -8.30 -3.27 -16.43
N PRO A 54 -9.45 -3.73 -15.92
CA PRO A 54 -10.49 -4.27 -16.78
C PRO A 54 -11.06 -3.22 -17.75
N GLU A 55 -11.07 -1.93 -17.40
CA GLU A 55 -11.45 -0.85 -18.32
C GLU A 55 -10.46 -0.74 -19.50
N LYS A 56 -9.14 -0.79 -19.24
CA LYS A 56 -8.12 -0.79 -20.31
C LYS A 56 -8.26 -2.04 -21.20
N VAL A 57 -8.65 -3.18 -20.64
CA VAL A 57 -8.97 -4.39 -21.43
C VAL A 57 -10.13 -4.14 -22.37
N LEU A 58 -11.21 -3.50 -21.90
CA LEU A 58 -12.34 -3.14 -22.76
C LEU A 58 -11.92 -2.18 -23.88
N ASP A 59 -11.16 -1.14 -23.59
CA ASP A 59 -10.68 -0.18 -24.59
C ASP A 59 -9.88 -0.88 -25.70
N ILE A 60 -8.95 -1.78 -25.31
CA ILE A 60 -8.15 -2.56 -26.26
C ILE A 60 -9.04 -3.48 -27.11
N LEU A 61 -10.00 -4.16 -26.50
CA LEU A 61 -10.91 -5.09 -27.19
C LEU A 61 -11.84 -4.35 -28.16
N GLN A 62 -12.34 -3.17 -27.80
CA GLN A 62 -13.12 -2.30 -28.69
C GLN A 62 -12.28 -1.79 -29.86
N HIS A 63 -11.02 -1.40 -29.61
CA HIS A 63 -10.08 -0.99 -30.65
C HIS A 63 -9.82 -2.13 -31.66
N ILE A 64 -9.64 -3.37 -31.17
CA ILE A 64 -9.50 -4.55 -32.04
C ILE A 64 -10.74 -4.79 -32.90
N GLN A 65 -11.95 -4.63 -32.35
CA GLN A 65 -13.20 -4.79 -33.12
C GLN A 65 -13.34 -3.76 -34.24
N ALA A 66 -12.85 -2.53 -34.02
CA ALA A 66 -12.83 -1.48 -35.03
C ALA A 66 -11.79 -1.76 -36.13
N LEU A 67 -10.64 -2.34 -35.78
CA LEU A 67 -9.54 -2.64 -36.71
C LEU A 67 -9.77 -3.92 -37.54
N ASP A 68 -10.30 -4.98 -36.93
CA ASP A 68 -10.48 -6.28 -37.58
C ASP A 68 -11.80 -6.95 -37.17
N PRO A 69 -12.83 -6.81 -38.01
CA PRO A 69 -14.13 -7.43 -37.76
C PRO A 69 -14.12 -8.96 -37.72
N SER A 70 -13.06 -9.64 -38.19
CA SER A 70 -12.98 -11.10 -38.12
C SER A 70 -12.79 -11.62 -36.68
N GLN A 71 -12.30 -10.79 -35.77
CA GLN A 71 -12.03 -11.14 -34.37
C GLN A 71 -13.24 -11.00 -33.45
N HIS A 72 -14.41 -10.56 -33.95
CA HIS A 72 -15.61 -10.27 -33.14
C HIS A 72 -16.02 -11.40 -32.20
N GLY A 73 -15.91 -12.67 -32.61
CA GLY A 73 -16.30 -13.81 -31.76
C GLY A 73 -15.38 -14.00 -30.55
N ALA A 74 -14.08 -14.06 -30.77
CA ALA A 74 -13.10 -14.24 -29.70
C ALA A 74 -13.00 -13.01 -28.78
N VAL A 75 -13.14 -11.82 -29.34
CA VAL A 75 -13.19 -10.56 -28.59
C VAL A 75 -14.50 -10.45 -27.80
N GLY A 76 -15.63 -10.86 -28.38
CA GLY A 76 -16.93 -10.83 -27.69
C GLY A 76 -16.96 -11.65 -26.41
N TYR A 77 -16.33 -12.84 -26.41
CA TYR A 77 -16.17 -13.65 -25.19
C TYR A 77 -15.36 -12.93 -24.11
N LEU A 78 -14.22 -12.32 -24.49
CA LEU A 78 -13.39 -11.56 -23.55
C LEU A 78 -14.08 -10.30 -23.05
N VAL A 79 -14.84 -9.59 -23.90
CA VAL A 79 -15.63 -8.42 -23.53
C VAL A 79 -16.70 -8.81 -22.52
N GLN A 80 -17.46 -9.89 -22.77
CA GLN A 80 -18.50 -10.36 -21.87
C GLN A 80 -17.93 -10.71 -20.49
N HIS A 81 -16.86 -11.50 -20.42
CA HIS A 81 -16.24 -11.85 -19.13
C HIS A 81 -15.54 -10.67 -18.45
N THR A 82 -14.99 -9.72 -19.22
CA THR A 82 -14.42 -8.50 -18.65
C THR A 82 -15.53 -7.63 -18.07
N LEU A 83 -16.67 -7.50 -18.74
CA LEU A 83 -17.85 -6.81 -18.23
C LEU A 83 -18.42 -7.51 -17.00
N GLU A 84 -18.44 -8.84 -16.95
CA GLU A 84 -18.80 -9.59 -15.74
C GLU A 84 -17.82 -9.32 -14.59
N HIS A 85 -16.52 -9.29 -14.85
CA HIS A 85 -15.50 -8.90 -13.85
C HIS A 85 -15.70 -7.46 -13.38
N ILE A 86 -16.04 -6.54 -14.27
CA ILE A 86 -16.35 -5.14 -13.92
C ILE A 86 -17.65 -5.08 -13.13
N GLN A 87 -18.69 -5.83 -13.50
CA GLN A 87 -19.98 -5.89 -12.83
C GLN A 87 -19.89 -6.52 -11.44
N GLN A 88 -19.08 -7.57 -11.28
CA GLN A 88 -18.74 -8.17 -9.99
C GLN A 88 -17.92 -7.20 -9.12
N LYS A 89 -16.98 -6.44 -9.70
CA LYS A 89 -16.28 -5.33 -9.03
C LYS A 89 -17.15 -4.07 -8.83
N LYS A 90 -18.28 -3.94 -9.55
CA LYS A 90 -19.28 -2.86 -9.48
C LYS A 90 -20.39 -3.14 -8.47
N HIS A 91 -20.36 -4.26 -7.73
CA HIS A 91 -20.87 -4.15 -6.37
C HIS A 91 -19.90 -3.21 -5.67
N PRO A 92 -20.30 -1.97 -5.33
CA PRO A 92 -19.52 -1.24 -4.38
C PRO A 92 -19.60 -2.10 -3.12
N VAL A 93 -18.54 -2.84 -2.81
CA VAL A 93 -18.22 -3.03 -1.40
C VAL A 93 -17.99 -1.60 -0.96
N THR A 94 -19.05 -0.92 -0.49
CA THR A 94 -18.89 0.28 0.30
C THR A 94 -17.81 -0.09 1.29
N PRO A 95 -16.61 0.50 1.19
CA PRO A 95 -15.49 0.06 2.01
C PRO A 95 -15.98 0.12 3.45
N GLU A 96 -15.95 -1.02 4.12
CA GLU A 96 -16.48 -1.13 5.47
C GLU A 96 -15.81 -0.05 6.33
N VAL A 97 -16.62 0.85 6.87
CA VAL A 97 -16.12 1.94 7.71
C VAL A 97 -15.77 1.35 9.07
N LYS A 98 -14.49 1.24 9.35
CA LYS A 98 -13.94 0.67 10.57
C LYS A 98 -13.68 1.75 11.60
N LYS A 99 -14.66 1.93 12.50
CA LYS A 99 -14.57 2.85 13.64
C LYS A 99 -13.94 2.17 14.84
N ARG A 100 -12.91 2.74 15.44
CA ARG A 100 -12.32 2.22 16.68
C ARG A 100 -13.27 2.24 17.86
N SER A 101 -14.20 3.18 17.88
CA SER A 101 -15.27 3.27 18.87
C SER A 101 -16.20 2.05 18.88
N ALA A 102 -16.16 1.20 17.85
CA ALA A 102 -16.93 -0.04 17.80
C ALA A 102 -16.35 -1.11 18.75
N GLN A 103 -17.24 -1.89 19.39
CA GLN A 103 -16.89 -2.85 20.43
C GLN A 103 -15.89 -3.91 19.95
N GLU A 104 -16.03 -4.35 18.70
CA GLU A 104 -15.18 -5.33 18.04
C GLU A 104 -13.76 -4.82 17.78
N HIS A 105 -13.54 -3.49 17.78
CA HIS A 105 -12.27 -2.86 17.43
C HIS A 105 -11.46 -2.39 18.65
N LEU A 106 -12.01 -2.51 19.86
CA LEU A 106 -11.38 -2.01 21.10
C LEU A 106 -9.99 -2.58 21.41
N GLN A 107 -9.63 -3.73 20.83
CA GLN A 107 -8.32 -4.36 21.02
C GLN A 107 -7.25 -3.87 20.04
N VAL A 108 -7.62 -3.09 19.01
CA VAL A 108 -6.72 -2.54 17.99
C VAL A 108 -5.88 -1.42 18.60
N GLN A 109 -4.58 -1.65 18.72
CA GLN A 109 -3.66 -0.72 19.39
C GLN A 109 -3.01 0.29 18.45
N TYR A 110 -2.81 -0.06 17.18
CA TYR A 110 -2.07 0.76 16.22
C TYR A 110 -2.98 1.23 15.11
N SER A 111 -2.69 2.40 14.55
CA SER A 111 -3.47 3.08 13.52
C SER A 111 -2.77 3.08 12.17
N VAL A 112 -3.58 3.26 11.13
CA VAL A 112 -3.09 3.47 9.78
C VAL A 112 -2.25 4.75 9.73
N GLY A 113 -1.12 4.67 9.05
CA GLY A 113 -0.15 5.76 8.92
C GLY A 113 1.00 5.67 9.92
N LEU A 114 0.89 4.86 10.97
CA LEU A 114 2.02 4.63 11.89
C LEU A 114 3.13 3.81 11.23
N ILE A 115 4.37 4.26 11.48
CA ILE A 115 5.58 3.53 11.12
C ILE A 115 5.95 2.58 12.24
N MET A 116 6.07 1.31 11.89
CA MET A 116 6.27 0.20 12.79
C MET A 116 7.56 -0.54 12.45
N LYS A 117 8.05 -1.29 13.44
CA LYS A 117 9.12 -2.27 13.30
C LYS A 117 8.59 -3.64 13.71
N HIS A 118 8.94 -4.66 12.94
CA HIS A 118 8.64 -6.02 13.33
C HIS A 118 9.67 -6.52 14.37
N LYS A 119 9.21 -6.92 15.56
CA LYS A 119 10.06 -7.24 16.72
C LYS A 119 11.13 -8.31 16.44
N ARG A 120 10.74 -9.39 15.75
CA ARG A 120 11.64 -10.52 15.46
C ARG A 120 12.46 -10.36 14.20
N SER A 121 11.80 -10.10 13.06
CA SER A 121 12.44 -9.98 11.74
C SER A 121 13.15 -8.63 11.52
N GLY A 122 12.84 -7.60 12.32
CA GLY A 122 13.52 -6.31 12.31
C GLY A 122 13.20 -5.38 11.14
N TYR A 123 12.27 -5.74 10.25
CA TYR A 123 11.90 -4.90 9.11
C TYR A 123 11.06 -3.70 9.56
N ASN A 124 11.18 -2.61 8.82
CA ASN A 124 10.39 -1.39 8.99
C ASN A 124 9.21 -1.40 8.02
N CYS A 125 8.07 -0.90 8.47
CA CYS A 125 6.87 -0.86 7.66
C CYS A 125 5.92 0.27 8.07
N VAL A 126 4.98 0.61 7.20
CA VAL A 126 3.83 1.48 7.54
C VAL A 126 2.55 0.66 7.49
N ILE A 127 1.67 0.85 8.48
CA ILE A 127 0.33 0.24 8.50
C ILE A 127 -0.55 0.97 7.51
N TYR A 128 -1.21 0.26 6.59
CA TYR A 128 -2.23 0.81 5.67
C TYR A 128 -3.63 0.21 5.88
N GLY A 129 -3.78 -0.69 6.84
CA GLY A 129 -5.07 -1.21 7.26
C GLY A 129 -4.96 -2.18 8.43
N TRP A 130 -6.08 -2.45 9.09
CA TRP A 130 -6.15 -3.37 10.21
C TRP A 130 -7.45 -4.17 10.22
N ASP A 131 -7.39 -5.35 10.83
CA ASP A 131 -8.54 -6.19 11.15
C ASP A 131 -8.52 -6.51 12.65
N PRO A 132 -9.68 -6.54 13.34
CA PRO A 132 -9.72 -6.86 14.77
C PRO A 132 -9.34 -8.31 15.09
N LYS A 133 -9.40 -9.19 14.09
CA LYS A 133 -8.99 -10.60 14.13
C LYS A 133 -8.42 -11.00 12.78
N CYS A 134 -7.70 -12.11 12.72
CA CYS A 134 -7.19 -12.64 11.45
C CYS A 134 -8.35 -12.95 10.49
N THR A 135 -8.31 -12.37 9.29
CA THR A 135 -9.30 -12.58 8.22
C THR A 135 -8.83 -13.53 7.12
N MET A 136 -7.60 -14.06 7.24
CA MET A 136 -7.01 -14.97 6.27
C MET A 136 -7.60 -16.38 6.34
N SER A 137 -7.42 -17.16 5.27
CA SER A 137 -7.91 -18.54 5.18
C SER A 137 -7.26 -19.44 6.25
N GLN A 138 -7.95 -20.53 6.61
CA GLN A 138 -7.43 -21.50 7.57
C GLN A 138 -6.10 -22.14 7.11
N GLU A 139 -5.94 -22.31 5.79
CA GLU A 139 -4.70 -22.80 5.19
C GLU A 139 -3.54 -21.83 5.44
N TRP A 140 -3.77 -20.52 5.23
CA TRP A 140 -2.78 -19.49 5.50
C TRP A 140 -2.43 -19.43 6.99
N ILE A 141 -3.44 -19.45 7.87
CA ILE A 141 -3.28 -19.47 9.33
C ILE A 141 -2.41 -20.64 9.78
N THR A 142 -2.60 -21.81 9.17
CA THR A 142 -1.83 -23.03 9.47
C THR A 142 -0.39 -22.89 8.98
N THR A 143 -0.22 -22.44 7.72
CA THR A 143 1.08 -22.25 7.06
C THR A 143 1.95 -21.23 7.81
N MET A 144 1.36 -20.10 8.19
CA MET A 144 2.02 -19.02 8.93
C MET A 144 2.08 -19.28 10.43
N ARG A 145 1.61 -20.45 10.88
CA ARG A 145 1.66 -20.90 12.28
C ARG A 145 1.06 -19.90 13.26
N VAL A 146 -0.03 -19.24 12.85
CA VAL A 146 -0.72 -18.22 13.67
C VAL A 146 -1.20 -18.82 15.00
N HIS A 147 -1.55 -20.10 15.03
CA HIS A 147 -1.93 -20.83 16.24
C HIS A 147 -0.79 -20.95 17.29
N GLN A 148 0.46 -20.71 16.90
CA GLN A 148 1.62 -20.73 17.80
C GLN A 148 1.95 -19.34 18.37
N LEU A 149 1.28 -18.29 17.88
CA LEU A 149 1.38 -16.95 18.45
C LEU A 149 0.69 -16.92 19.81
N SER A 150 1.18 -16.09 20.73
CA SER A 150 0.67 -16.08 22.10
C SER A 150 -0.80 -15.66 22.17
N ASN A 151 -1.22 -14.75 21.29
CA ASN A 151 -2.61 -14.29 21.21
C ASN A 151 -3.39 -14.93 20.04
N GLY A 152 -2.78 -15.87 19.32
CA GLY A 152 -3.42 -16.64 18.25
C GLY A 152 -4.02 -15.78 17.12
N ALA A 153 -5.12 -16.27 16.53
CA ALA A 153 -5.83 -15.61 15.43
C ALA A 153 -6.87 -14.56 15.87
N ASN A 154 -7.19 -14.50 17.18
CA ASN A 154 -8.23 -13.62 17.73
C ASN A 154 -7.73 -12.23 18.12
N GLN A 155 -6.43 -11.97 17.99
CA GLN A 155 -5.84 -10.63 18.14
C GLN A 155 -5.96 -9.83 16.85
N PRO A 156 -5.75 -8.50 16.89
CA PRO A 156 -5.68 -7.69 15.70
C PRO A 156 -4.51 -8.04 14.77
N PHE A 157 -4.74 -7.89 13.48
CA PHE A 157 -3.73 -8.03 12.43
C PHE A 157 -3.71 -6.79 11.55
N TYR A 158 -2.54 -6.52 10.97
CA TYR A 158 -2.23 -5.30 10.24
C TYR A 158 -1.75 -5.63 8.84
N ASN A 159 -2.31 -4.93 7.86
CA ASN A 159 -1.78 -4.86 6.51
C ASN A 159 -0.69 -3.79 6.48
N VAL A 160 0.53 -4.18 6.12
CA VAL A 160 1.70 -3.31 6.18
C VAL A 160 2.46 -3.27 4.87
N LEU A 161 2.94 -2.09 4.50
CA LEU A 161 3.90 -1.88 3.41
C LEU A 161 5.31 -1.90 4.00
N VAL A 162 6.14 -2.85 3.57
CA VAL A 162 7.48 -3.05 4.11
C VAL A 162 8.53 -2.33 3.25
N GLN A 163 9.60 -1.84 3.89
CA GLN A 163 10.71 -1.17 3.20
C GLN A 163 11.38 -2.01 2.10
N ASP A 164 11.25 -3.33 2.13
CA ASP A 164 11.76 -4.25 1.09
C ASP A 164 10.86 -4.29 -0.18
N GLY A 165 9.78 -3.51 -0.20
CA GLY A 165 8.81 -3.44 -1.30
C GLY A 165 7.72 -4.52 -1.24
N THR A 166 7.66 -5.30 -0.16
CA THR A 166 6.62 -6.33 0.02
C THR A 166 5.45 -5.83 0.86
N CYS A 167 4.25 -6.31 0.51
CA CYS A 167 3.06 -6.20 1.35
C CYS A 167 2.99 -7.41 2.29
N ARG A 168 2.74 -7.17 3.58
CA ARG A 168 2.65 -8.25 4.58
C ARG A 168 1.43 -8.09 5.48
N TYR A 169 1.03 -9.21 6.08
CA TYR A 169 -0.02 -9.27 7.09
C TYR A 169 0.59 -9.70 8.43
N ALA A 170 0.62 -8.79 9.39
CA ALA A 170 1.37 -8.93 10.63
C ALA A 170 0.45 -8.92 11.85
N ALA A 171 0.67 -9.85 12.78
CA ALA A 171 -0.04 -9.87 14.06
C ALA A 171 0.38 -8.68 14.95
N GLN A 172 -0.57 -8.13 15.72
CA GLN A 172 -0.31 -7.03 16.65
C GLN A 172 0.87 -7.31 17.59
N GLU A 173 0.94 -8.51 18.16
CA GLU A 173 2.00 -8.87 19.11
C GLU A 173 3.41 -8.78 18.52
N ASN A 174 3.54 -8.89 17.19
CA ASN A 174 4.80 -8.88 16.47
C ASN A 174 5.25 -7.47 16.04
N LEU A 175 4.41 -6.45 16.20
CA LEU A 175 4.73 -5.08 15.83
C LEU A 175 4.98 -4.20 17.06
N GLU A 176 5.88 -3.24 16.89
CA GLU A 176 6.13 -2.14 17.82
C GLU A 176 6.34 -0.83 17.05
N PRO A 177 6.01 0.34 17.62
CA PRO A 177 6.29 1.62 16.97
C PRO A 177 7.79 1.81 16.72
N HIS A 178 8.13 2.34 15.56
CA HIS A 178 9.53 2.57 15.21
C HIS A 178 10.12 3.71 16.05
N SER A 179 11.30 3.54 16.67
CA SER A 179 11.85 4.55 17.60
C SER A 179 12.35 5.83 16.92
N ALA A 180 12.77 5.75 15.66
CA ALA A 180 13.24 6.85 14.83
C ALA A 180 12.60 6.75 13.44
N PRO A 181 11.33 7.11 13.28
CA PRO A 181 10.56 6.88 12.05
C PRO A 181 11.26 7.49 10.83
N LEU A 182 11.23 6.76 9.72
CA LEU A 182 11.80 7.16 8.44
C LEU A 182 10.82 6.82 7.33
N GLU A 183 10.93 7.55 6.23
CA GLU A 183 10.13 7.28 5.03
C GLU A 183 10.36 5.84 4.53
N ILE A 184 9.26 5.12 4.30
CA ILE A 184 9.23 3.77 3.76
C ILE A 184 9.24 3.85 2.22
N GLY A 185 10.35 3.43 1.62
CA GLY A 185 10.53 3.38 0.16
C GLY A 185 9.75 2.24 -0.53
N HIS A 186 8.42 2.21 -0.41
CA HIS A 186 7.56 1.21 -1.05
C HIS A 186 6.73 1.81 -2.18
N GLN A 187 6.66 1.12 -3.31
CA GLN A 187 6.02 1.60 -4.56
C GLN A 187 4.51 1.89 -4.44
N GLU A 188 3.84 1.36 -3.41
CA GLU A 188 2.39 1.51 -3.20
C GLU A 188 2.06 2.57 -2.15
N VAL A 189 3.05 3.26 -1.56
CA VAL A 189 2.79 4.28 -0.53
C VAL A 189 1.85 5.36 -1.05
N GLY A 190 2.10 5.89 -2.25
CA GLY A 190 1.25 6.92 -2.87
C GLY A 190 -0.16 6.45 -3.23
N ARG A 191 -0.45 5.14 -3.16
CA ARG A 191 -1.81 4.59 -3.31
C ARG A 191 -2.67 4.84 -2.08
N TYR A 192 -2.05 4.89 -0.89
CA TYR A 192 -2.75 4.91 0.39
C TYR A 192 -2.56 6.21 1.16
N PHE A 193 -1.44 6.89 0.94
CA PHE A 193 -1.04 8.07 1.70
C PHE A 193 -0.79 9.26 0.77
N SER A 194 -1.14 10.46 1.25
CA SER A 194 -0.91 11.71 0.53
C SER A 194 0.48 12.28 0.80
N GLU A 195 1.00 12.12 2.01
CA GLU A 195 2.31 12.64 2.42
C GLU A 195 2.92 11.87 3.59
N PHE A 196 4.24 12.03 3.75
CA PHE A 196 4.99 11.63 4.94
C PHE A 196 5.28 12.87 5.80
N ALA A 197 4.77 12.89 7.03
CA ALA A 197 4.88 14.01 7.96
C ALA A 197 5.98 13.75 9.02
N ASP A 198 7.17 13.35 8.57
CA ASP A 198 8.41 13.01 9.33
C ASP A 198 8.30 11.87 10.35
N THR A 199 7.13 11.61 10.90
CA THR A 199 6.90 10.69 12.02
C THR A 199 5.84 9.63 11.70
N HIS A 200 4.95 9.94 10.77
CA HIS A 200 3.84 9.12 10.33
C HIS A 200 3.44 9.52 8.91
N TYR A 201 2.60 8.70 8.28
CA TYR A 201 1.99 9.00 6.99
C TYR A 201 0.57 9.53 7.16
N VAL A 202 0.21 10.52 6.34
CA VAL A 202 -1.15 11.05 6.26
C VAL A 202 -1.94 10.23 5.26
N ALA A 203 -3.02 9.62 5.74
CA ALA A 203 -3.94 8.83 4.92
C ALA A 203 -4.61 9.70 3.83
N ASN A 204 -4.81 9.15 2.63
CA ASN A 204 -5.60 9.82 1.59
C ASN A 204 -7.12 9.73 1.87
N GLU A 205 -7.94 10.39 1.04
CA GLU A 205 -9.40 10.43 1.22
C GLU A 205 -10.08 9.06 1.27
N GLU A 206 -9.64 8.10 0.45
CA GLU A 206 -10.19 6.74 0.44
C GLU A 206 -9.96 6.06 1.78
N LEU A 207 -8.73 6.17 2.29
CA LEU A 207 -8.32 5.48 3.49
C LEU A 207 -8.89 6.17 4.74
N GLN A 208 -8.98 7.50 4.76
CA GLN A 208 -9.71 8.24 5.79
C GLN A 208 -11.20 7.87 5.82
N THR A 209 -11.83 7.66 4.65
CA THR A 209 -13.22 7.20 4.60
C THR A 209 -13.39 5.82 5.24
N ARG A 210 -12.40 4.92 5.06
CA ARG A 210 -12.41 3.56 5.62
C ARG A 210 -12.07 3.55 7.12
N TYR A 211 -11.17 4.42 7.57
CA TYR A 211 -10.67 4.49 8.96
C TYR A 211 -10.77 5.92 9.51
N PRO A 212 -11.99 6.43 9.76
CA PRO A 212 -12.20 7.86 10.05
C PRO A 212 -11.61 8.35 11.37
N GLU A 213 -11.33 7.43 12.31
CA GLU A 213 -10.83 7.76 13.65
C GLU A 213 -9.31 7.57 13.78
N ASP A 214 -8.65 6.98 12.77
CA ASP A 214 -7.23 6.59 12.87
C ASP A 214 -6.26 7.77 12.80
N MET A 215 -6.64 8.90 12.20
CA MET A 215 -5.77 10.07 12.14
C MET A 215 -5.53 10.66 13.53
N GLU A 216 -6.58 10.81 14.34
CA GLU A 216 -6.47 11.33 15.71
C GLU A 216 -5.61 10.40 16.58
N GLU A 217 -5.81 9.09 16.45
CA GLU A 217 -5.04 8.07 17.17
C GLU A 217 -3.57 8.06 16.77
N THR A 218 -3.28 8.23 15.48
CA THR A 218 -1.92 8.35 14.97
C THR A 218 -1.22 9.56 15.58
N LEU A 219 -1.86 10.73 15.57
CA LEU A 219 -1.30 11.95 16.16
C LEU A 219 -1.08 11.80 17.66
N GLY A 220 -2.04 11.23 18.39
CA GLY A 220 -1.93 10.97 19.82
C GLY A 220 -0.79 9.99 20.16
N ALA A 221 -0.60 8.94 19.35
CA ALA A 221 0.49 7.99 19.51
C ALA A 221 1.87 8.64 19.22
N VAL A 222 1.99 9.34 18.09
CA VAL A 222 3.20 10.08 17.67
C VAL A 222 3.63 11.08 18.74
N GLN A 223 2.68 11.84 19.30
CA GLN A 223 2.97 12.79 20.37
C GLN A 223 3.55 12.08 21.62
N LYS A 224 2.94 10.99 22.07
CA LYS A 224 3.40 10.21 23.24
C LYS A 224 4.76 9.54 23.03
N LEU A 225 5.04 9.11 21.79
CA LEU A 225 6.26 8.41 21.43
C LEU A 225 7.45 9.37 21.30
N TYR A 226 7.27 10.48 20.57
CA TYR A 226 8.39 11.31 20.13
C TYR A 226 8.53 12.68 20.83
N HIS A 227 7.54 13.18 21.59
CA HIS A 227 7.76 14.38 22.42
C HIS A 227 8.88 14.20 23.47
N ARG A 228 9.21 12.96 23.85
CA ARG A 228 10.31 12.68 24.79
C ARG A 228 11.71 12.79 24.16
N LEU A 229 11.82 13.06 22.86
CA LEU A 229 13.08 13.15 22.12
C LEU A 229 13.50 14.58 21.75
N THR A 230 12.73 15.59 22.15
CA THR A 230 13.16 16.99 22.14
C THR A 230 13.67 17.38 23.52
N PRO A 231 15.01 17.41 23.77
CA PRO A 231 15.53 18.15 24.91
C PRO A 231 15.17 19.61 24.69
N GLY A 232 14.58 20.23 25.71
CA GLY A 232 14.14 21.61 25.67
C GLY A 232 15.24 22.55 25.16
N SER A 233 14.87 23.36 24.20
CA SER A 233 15.25 24.77 24.14
C SER A 233 14.80 25.50 25.42
N GLU A 234 15.41 25.15 26.56
CA GLU A 234 15.22 25.79 27.88
C GLU A 234 16.54 26.37 28.44
N ASN A 235 17.54 26.61 27.60
CA ASN A 235 18.81 27.24 28.02
C ASN A 235 19.19 28.45 27.15
N GLN A 236 18.25 29.35 26.87
CA GLN A 236 18.57 30.67 26.29
C GLN A 236 18.04 31.87 27.08
N GLU A 237 17.34 31.68 28.21
CA GLU A 237 16.89 32.80 29.06
C GLU A 237 17.75 33.11 30.29
N GLN A 238 18.89 32.43 30.50
CA GLN A 238 19.80 32.72 31.63
C GLN A 238 21.12 33.40 31.26
N VAL A 239 21.38 33.73 29.99
CA VAL A 239 22.64 34.39 29.59
C VAL A 239 22.49 35.91 29.43
N LEU A 240 21.28 36.47 29.50
CA LEU A 240 21.05 37.92 29.29
C LEU A 240 20.92 38.77 30.56
N THR A 241 21.07 38.20 31.77
CA THR A 241 20.95 38.95 33.03
C THR A 241 22.26 39.16 33.80
N MET A 242 23.41 38.75 33.25
CA MET A 242 24.72 38.96 33.92
C MET A 242 25.59 40.08 33.35
N ASP A 243 25.22 40.70 32.22
CA ASP A 243 26.07 41.72 31.56
C ASP A 243 25.66 43.18 31.80
N GLN A 244 24.72 43.48 32.70
CA GLN A 244 24.27 44.85 32.97
C GLN A 244 24.77 45.50 34.26
N ASN A 245 25.68 44.88 35.02
CA ASN A 245 26.02 45.37 36.36
C ASN A 245 27.51 45.68 36.61
N ASN A 246 28.27 46.13 35.61
CA ASN A 246 29.58 46.70 35.88
C ASN A 246 30.10 47.68 34.81
N GLN A 247 29.41 48.81 34.62
CA GLN A 247 30.01 50.00 34.00
C GLN A 247 29.23 51.27 34.40
N ALA A 248 29.54 51.84 35.57
CA ALA A 248 29.35 53.27 35.85
C ALA A 248 29.98 53.65 37.21
N MET A 249 31.18 54.24 37.18
CA MET A 249 31.45 55.58 37.76
C MET A 249 32.94 55.95 37.60
N PRO A 250 33.26 57.05 36.91
CA PRO A 250 34.51 57.77 37.08
C PRO A 250 34.34 59.00 37.98
N MET A 251 35.47 59.45 38.52
CA MET A 251 35.77 60.67 39.30
C MET A 251 35.65 60.56 40.82
#